data_AF-A0A9P5H8J2-F1
#
_entry.id   AF-A0A9P5H8J2-F1
#
_cell.length_a   1.000
_cell.length_b   1.000
_cell.length_c   1.000
_cell.angle_alpha   90.00
_cell.angle_beta   90.00
_cell.angle_gamma   90.00
#
_symmetry.space_group_name_H-M   'P 1'
#
loop_
_entity.id
_entity.type
_entity.pdbx_description
1 polymer ?
#
loop_
_entity_poly.entity_id
_entity_poly.type
_entity_poly.pdbx_seq_one_letter_code
_entity_poly.pdbx_strand_id
1 'polypeptide(L)'
;MEFYQQTGEHSRQAPRSRSRFPAGLTIRRPPKFPLRHRRPSRSRNTRPPTSQRQLTYQTLAMGGRQIRPAKVYQTVTQELNQRILGSSASNPPPWYNIMTSVPPAESLVRTLSPNRWATNPKAKKPKNLFRPQRIAYLEDSLRNTFYKDHPWELARPRVILELDGKDYQRVVQRQMWLMNNEKMTKRNAYDVTRREFYRIRQEEQIEKRVAVEEARHVGAYFGKSRIDVAHHLEDREFENWKVWAGKETERQEALRNSEVEGFGAEEEAEVDADAAPDAVVAAVAETKV
;
A
#
# COMPACT_ATOMS: atom_id res chain seq x y z
N MET A 1 -19.06 7.18 58.35
CA MET A 1 -17.63 7.40 58.67
C MET A 1 -17.08 8.37 57.65
N GLU A 2 -17.42 9.64 57.86
CA GLU A 2 -16.86 10.79 57.18
C GLU A 2 -15.49 11.07 57.79
N PHE A 3 -14.48 11.39 56.97
CA PHE A 3 -13.27 12.06 57.46
C PHE A 3 -12.82 13.12 56.45
N TYR A 4 -13.07 14.37 56.88
CA TYR A 4 -12.29 15.60 56.71
C TYR A 4 -12.06 16.19 55.31
N GLN A 5 -12.85 17.23 55.04
CA GLN A 5 -12.41 18.47 54.40
C GLN A 5 -11.56 19.27 55.41
N GLN A 6 -10.40 19.82 55.01
CA GLN A 6 -10.07 21.23 55.34
C GLN A 6 -8.97 21.80 54.43
N THR A 7 -9.27 23.02 54.02
CA THR A 7 -8.56 24.06 53.25
C THR A 7 -7.14 24.42 53.68
N GLY A 8 -6.33 24.88 52.70
CA GLY A 8 -5.11 25.66 52.93
C GLY A 8 -4.58 26.24 51.62
N GLU A 9 -4.73 27.55 51.45
CA GLU A 9 -4.61 28.31 50.21
C GLU A 9 -3.32 29.19 50.22
N HIS A 10 -2.82 29.53 49.02
CA HIS A 10 -1.93 30.65 48.68
C HIS A 10 -0.42 30.62 49.02
N SER A 11 0.41 30.43 47.98
CA SER A 11 1.62 31.26 47.77
C SER A 11 2.27 31.06 46.38
N ARG A 12 2.21 32.14 45.58
CA ARG A 12 3.18 32.61 44.56
C ARG A 12 3.13 32.01 43.15
N GLN A 13 2.32 32.71 42.33
CA GLN A 13 2.42 32.81 40.88
C GLN A 13 3.81 33.34 40.47
N ALA A 14 4.52 32.59 39.63
CA ALA A 14 5.63 33.08 38.83
C ALA A 14 5.13 33.39 37.41
N PRO A 15 5.57 34.49 36.77
CA PRO A 15 5.08 34.88 35.45
C PRO A 15 5.59 33.91 34.38
N ARG A 16 4.67 33.21 33.72
CA ARG A 16 4.95 32.44 32.50
C ARG A 16 5.16 33.42 31.35
N SER A 17 6.40 33.61 30.94
CA SER A 17 6.77 34.28 29.70
C SER A 17 6.18 33.51 28.51
N ARG A 18 5.29 34.15 27.76
CA ARG A 18 4.82 33.67 26.46
C ARG A 18 5.94 33.86 25.44
N SER A 19 6.70 32.81 25.13
CA SER A 19 7.47 32.77 23.88
C SER A 19 6.49 32.60 22.71
N ARG A 20 6.41 33.63 21.87
CA ARG A 20 5.82 33.54 20.53
C ARG A 20 6.66 32.54 19.73
N PHE A 21 6.11 31.39 19.40
CA PHE A 21 6.64 30.55 18.32
C PHE A 21 6.24 31.18 16.97
N PRO A 22 7.18 31.56 16.10
CA PRO A 22 6.84 31.89 14.72
C PRO A 22 6.48 30.62 13.95
N ALA A 23 5.51 30.79 13.07
CA ALA A 23 4.93 29.76 12.24
C ALA A 23 5.91 29.21 11.19
N GLY A 24 5.81 27.91 10.94
CA GLY A 24 5.98 27.33 9.60
C GLY A 24 7.40 27.07 9.10
N LEU A 25 7.99 25.94 9.52
CA LEU A 25 8.91 25.20 8.64
C LEU A 25 8.21 23.89 8.21
N THR A 26 7.69 23.92 7.00
CA THR A 26 7.27 22.70 6.29
C THR A 26 8.54 21.92 5.92
N ILE A 27 8.75 20.79 6.59
CA ILE A 27 9.82 19.84 6.27
C ILE A 27 9.56 19.31 4.84
N ARG A 28 10.27 19.86 3.85
CA ARG A 28 10.27 19.34 2.48
C ARG A 28 11.09 18.05 2.46
N ARG A 29 10.43 16.93 2.14
CA ARG A 29 11.07 15.63 1.91
C ARG A 29 12.13 15.75 0.80
N PRO A 30 13.30 15.11 0.91
CA PRO A 30 14.30 15.10 -0.15
C PRO A 30 13.80 14.36 -1.40
N PRO A 31 14.26 14.74 -2.62
CA PRO A 31 13.78 14.15 -3.87
C PRO A 31 14.32 12.73 -4.08
N LYS A 32 13.45 11.82 -4.53
CA LYS A 32 13.82 10.46 -4.97
C LYS A 32 14.43 10.51 -6.38
N PHE A 33 15.67 10.08 -6.53
CA PHE A 33 16.31 9.89 -7.83
C PHE A 33 15.76 8.65 -8.56
N PRO A 34 15.37 8.73 -9.85
CA PRO A 34 14.96 7.56 -10.62
C PRO A 34 16.16 6.84 -11.25
N LEU A 35 16.33 5.56 -10.93
CA LEU A 35 17.25 4.65 -11.61
C LEU A 35 16.77 4.39 -13.05
N ARG A 36 17.50 4.89 -14.05
CA ARG A 36 17.20 4.71 -15.48
C ARG A 36 18.15 3.65 -16.07
N HIS A 37 17.68 2.40 -16.19
CA HIS A 37 18.41 1.37 -16.94
C HIS A 37 18.31 1.64 -18.45
N ARG A 38 19.43 1.99 -19.10
CA ARG A 38 19.56 1.99 -20.57
C ARG A 38 19.57 0.54 -21.07
N ARG A 39 18.64 0.20 -21.98
CA ARG A 39 18.68 -1.06 -22.73
C ARG A 39 19.64 -0.92 -23.93
N PRO A 40 20.44 -1.94 -24.27
CA PRO A 40 21.28 -1.90 -25.47
C PRO A 40 20.47 -2.10 -26.75
N SER A 41 20.84 -1.38 -27.80
CA SER A 41 20.28 -1.47 -29.15
C SER A 41 20.63 -2.81 -29.81
N ARG A 42 19.62 -3.58 -30.22
CA ARG A 42 19.80 -4.85 -30.92
C ARG A 42 20.07 -4.61 -32.41
N SER A 43 21.24 -5.07 -32.85
CA SER A 43 21.72 -5.10 -34.24
C SER A 43 20.73 -5.75 -35.21
N ARG A 44 20.56 -5.15 -36.40
CA ARG A 44 19.76 -5.66 -37.52
C ARG A 44 20.58 -6.72 -38.27
N ASN A 45 20.17 -7.98 -38.19
CA ASN A 45 20.61 -9.01 -39.14
C ASN A 45 19.60 -9.09 -40.30
N THR A 46 20.10 -8.89 -41.51
CA THR A 46 19.42 -9.15 -42.78
C THR A 46 19.49 -10.64 -43.11
N ARG A 47 18.35 -11.25 -43.44
CA ARG A 47 18.25 -12.56 -44.12
C ARG A 47 17.04 -12.58 -45.09
N PRO A 48 17.10 -13.40 -46.16
CA PRO A 48 16.51 -13.11 -47.48
C PRO A 48 15.05 -13.58 -47.62
N PRO A 49 14.33 -13.21 -48.70
CA PRO A 49 12.90 -13.42 -48.81
C PRO A 49 12.59 -14.84 -49.23
N THR A 50 11.79 -15.56 -48.44
CA THR A 50 11.15 -16.81 -48.87
C THR A 50 9.65 -16.59 -48.99
N SER A 51 9.20 -16.66 -50.24
CA SER A 51 7.84 -16.84 -50.78
C SER A 51 6.66 -16.59 -49.85
N GLN A 52 5.98 -15.46 -50.10
CA GLN A 52 4.67 -15.15 -49.55
C GLN A 52 3.62 -16.10 -50.15
N ARG A 53 3.04 -16.99 -49.34
CA ARG A 53 1.67 -17.44 -49.58
C ARG A 53 0.74 -16.35 -49.07
N GLN A 54 0.17 -15.60 -50.00
CA GLN A 54 -0.79 -14.54 -49.75
C GLN A 54 -2.09 -15.15 -49.19
N LEU A 55 -2.33 -14.95 -47.89
CA LEU A 55 -3.69 -15.00 -47.34
C LEU A 55 -4.25 -13.58 -47.41
N THR A 56 -4.93 -13.29 -48.51
CA THR A 56 -5.71 -12.06 -48.68
C THR A 56 -7.02 -12.19 -47.93
N TYR A 57 -7.14 -11.53 -46.77
CA TYR A 57 -8.36 -10.84 -46.35
C TYR A 57 -7.96 -9.63 -45.51
N GLN A 58 -7.74 -8.53 -46.22
CA GLN A 58 -7.49 -7.22 -45.67
C GLN A 58 -8.79 -6.69 -45.05
N THR A 59 -8.82 -6.49 -43.73
CA THR A 59 -9.79 -5.59 -43.09
C THR A 59 -9.07 -4.70 -42.10
N LEU A 60 -8.94 -3.44 -42.50
CA LEU A 60 -8.45 -2.32 -41.71
C LEU A 60 -9.49 -1.99 -40.62
N ALA A 61 -9.23 -2.37 -39.38
CA ALA A 61 -9.95 -1.87 -38.21
C ALA A 61 -9.01 -1.83 -37.00
N MET A 62 -8.53 -0.62 -36.68
CA MET A 62 -7.94 -0.15 -35.42
C MET A 62 -7.52 -1.23 -34.39
N GLY A 63 -6.24 -1.63 -34.43
CA GLY A 63 -5.44 -1.96 -33.25
C GLY A 63 -5.69 -3.28 -32.49
N GLY A 64 -6.70 -4.08 -32.84
CA GLY A 64 -6.96 -5.38 -32.19
C GLY A 64 -6.60 -6.57 -33.08
N ARG A 65 -5.88 -7.57 -32.57
CA ARG A 65 -5.72 -8.86 -33.28
C ARG A 65 -7.10 -9.50 -33.43
N GLN A 66 -7.51 -9.82 -34.65
CA GLN A 66 -8.77 -10.53 -34.90
C GLN A 66 -8.63 -12.03 -34.55
N ILE A 67 -8.64 -12.34 -33.26
CA ILE A 67 -8.63 -13.72 -32.77
C ILE A 67 -10.09 -14.14 -32.55
N ARG A 68 -10.51 -15.25 -33.16
CA ARG A 68 -11.88 -15.81 -33.03
C ARG A 68 -11.82 -17.16 -32.29
N PRO A 69 -11.49 -17.19 -30.98
CA PRO A 69 -11.23 -18.45 -30.26
C PRO A 69 -12.47 -19.33 -30.16
N ALA A 70 -13.67 -18.75 -30.06
CA ALA A 70 -14.92 -19.51 -30.02
C ALA A 70 -15.22 -20.26 -31.34
N LYS A 71 -14.60 -19.86 -32.47
CA LYS A 71 -14.81 -20.48 -33.78
C LYS A 71 -13.78 -21.54 -34.14
N VAL A 72 -12.83 -21.84 -33.25
CA VAL A 72 -11.75 -22.82 -33.51
C VAL A 72 -12.32 -24.20 -33.89
N TYR A 73 -13.39 -24.65 -33.21
CA TYR A 73 -14.06 -25.89 -33.57
C TYR A 73 -14.62 -25.87 -35.01
N GLN A 74 -15.25 -24.76 -35.40
CA GLN A 74 -15.84 -24.60 -36.74
C GLN A 74 -14.75 -24.55 -37.81
N THR A 75 -13.66 -23.82 -37.58
CA THR A 75 -12.54 -23.74 -38.52
C THR A 75 -11.85 -25.08 -38.66
N VAL A 76 -11.56 -25.78 -37.56
CA VAL A 76 -10.90 -27.11 -37.63
C VAL A 76 -11.81 -28.14 -38.31
N THR A 77 -13.12 -28.11 -38.06
CA THR A 77 -14.06 -28.98 -38.77
C THR A 77 -14.03 -28.70 -40.29
N GLN A 78 -13.92 -27.43 -40.70
CA GLN A 78 -13.78 -27.06 -42.11
C GLN A 78 -12.46 -27.57 -42.71
N GLU A 79 -11.34 -27.45 -41.99
CA GLU A 79 -10.04 -27.97 -42.43
C GLU A 79 -10.05 -29.50 -42.56
N LEU A 80 -10.66 -30.23 -41.62
CA LEU A 80 -10.79 -31.69 -41.67
C LEU A 80 -11.68 -32.16 -42.84
N ASN A 81 -12.69 -31.37 -43.21
CA ASN A 81 -13.57 -31.67 -44.34
C ASN A 81 -12.94 -31.33 -45.70
N GLN A 82 -11.96 -30.42 -45.76
CA GLN A 82 -11.31 -30.02 -47.01
C GLN A 82 -10.32 -31.10 -47.50
N ARG A 83 -10.67 -31.76 -48.59
CA ARG A 83 -9.86 -32.84 -49.20
C ARG A 83 -8.79 -32.30 -50.18
N ILE A 84 -8.19 -31.16 -49.84
CA ILE A 84 -7.24 -30.44 -50.71
C ILE A 84 -5.83 -31.09 -50.69
N LEU A 85 -5.52 -31.86 -49.64
CA LEU A 85 -4.31 -32.68 -49.54
C LEU A 85 -4.70 -34.14 -49.84
N GLY A 86 -4.36 -34.63 -51.03
CA GLY A 86 -4.67 -35.99 -51.47
C GLY A 86 -4.30 -37.06 -50.44
N SER A 87 -5.21 -38.03 -50.28
CA SER A 87 -5.10 -39.32 -49.57
C SER A 87 -4.67 -39.36 -48.08
N SER A 88 -4.24 -38.27 -47.45
CA SER A 88 -3.90 -38.28 -46.03
C SER A 88 -5.14 -38.03 -45.19
N ALA A 89 -5.62 -39.06 -44.47
CA ALA A 89 -6.65 -38.90 -43.45
C ALA A 89 -6.10 -37.94 -42.37
N SER A 90 -6.61 -36.71 -42.32
CA SER A 90 -6.23 -35.75 -41.29
C SER A 90 -6.80 -36.24 -39.95
N ASN A 91 -5.92 -36.72 -39.07
CA ASN A 91 -6.35 -37.13 -37.74
C ASN A 91 -6.87 -35.91 -36.97
N PRO A 92 -8.09 -35.97 -36.39
CA PRO A 92 -8.62 -34.87 -35.62
C PRO A 92 -7.71 -34.59 -34.42
N PRO A 93 -7.54 -33.32 -34.02
CA PRO A 93 -6.81 -32.99 -32.81
C PRO A 93 -7.42 -33.69 -31.57
N PRO A 94 -6.61 -34.06 -30.57
CA PRO A 94 -7.09 -34.81 -29.40
C PRO A 94 -8.16 -34.07 -28.59
N TRP A 95 -8.20 -32.73 -28.67
CA TRP A 95 -9.20 -31.89 -28.01
C TRP A 95 -10.52 -31.73 -28.79
N TYR A 96 -10.60 -32.18 -30.05
CA TYR A 96 -11.75 -31.98 -30.93
C TYR A 96 -13.03 -32.60 -30.37
N ASN A 97 -12.97 -33.87 -29.95
CA ASN A 97 -14.09 -34.60 -29.37
C ASN A 97 -14.62 -33.95 -28.08
N ILE A 98 -13.72 -33.34 -27.29
CA ILE A 98 -14.05 -32.64 -26.05
C ILE A 98 -14.85 -31.37 -26.35
N MET A 99 -14.45 -30.59 -27.35
CA MET A 99 -15.15 -29.37 -27.77
C MET A 99 -16.54 -29.64 -28.34
N THR A 100 -16.77 -30.83 -28.93
CA THR A 100 -18.13 -31.27 -29.34
C THR A 100 -19.01 -31.55 -28.12
N SER A 101 -18.44 -32.14 -27.07
CA SER A 101 -19.18 -32.47 -25.84
C SER A 101 -19.45 -31.26 -24.95
N VAL A 102 -18.54 -30.27 -24.94
CA VAL A 102 -18.65 -29.05 -24.14
C VAL A 102 -18.47 -27.83 -25.06
N PRO A 103 -19.56 -27.29 -25.64
CA PRO A 103 -19.46 -26.10 -26.48
C PRO A 103 -19.07 -24.86 -25.65
N PRO A 104 -18.34 -23.89 -26.24
CA PRO A 104 -17.97 -22.66 -25.56
C PRO A 104 -19.21 -21.78 -25.26
N ALA A 105 -19.18 -21.06 -24.14
CA ALA A 105 -20.25 -20.13 -23.75
C ALA A 105 -20.27 -18.84 -24.60
N GLU A 106 -21.43 -18.20 -24.69
CA GLU A 106 -21.62 -16.91 -25.37
C GLU A 106 -20.82 -15.80 -24.67
N SER A 107 -19.90 -15.14 -25.38
CA SER A 107 -18.90 -14.26 -24.74
C SER A 107 -19.05 -12.76 -25.04
N LEU A 108 -19.92 -12.36 -25.98
CA LEU A 108 -19.92 -11.00 -26.53
C LEU A 108 -21.23 -10.24 -26.35
N VAL A 109 -22.07 -10.63 -25.40
CA VAL A 109 -23.30 -9.91 -25.06
C VAL A 109 -23.13 -9.19 -23.72
N ARG A 110 -23.43 -7.89 -23.71
CA ARG A 110 -23.52 -7.12 -22.46
C ARG A 110 -24.86 -7.42 -21.80
N THR A 111 -24.84 -8.17 -20.72
CA THR A 111 -26.06 -8.50 -19.95
C THR A 111 -26.36 -7.41 -18.91
N LEU A 112 -27.62 -7.36 -18.46
CA LEU A 112 -28.02 -6.48 -17.36
C LEU A 112 -27.47 -7.03 -16.04
N SER A 113 -26.77 -6.19 -15.28
CA SER A 113 -26.24 -6.59 -13.97
C SER A 113 -27.36 -6.69 -12.93
N PRO A 114 -27.31 -7.66 -12.01
CA PRO A 114 -28.28 -7.77 -10.92
C PRO A 114 -28.28 -6.48 -10.09
N ASN A 115 -29.47 -5.94 -9.88
CA ASN A 115 -29.64 -4.71 -9.13
C ASN A 115 -29.72 -5.00 -7.62
N ARG A 116 -28.74 -4.50 -6.84
CA ARG A 116 -28.73 -4.60 -5.37
C ARG A 116 -29.41 -3.40 -4.71
N TRP A 117 -29.43 -2.23 -5.36
CA TRP A 117 -29.99 -1.00 -4.81
C TRP A 117 -31.04 -0.37 -5.73
N ALA A 118 -32.18 0.02 -5.17
CA ALA A 118 -33.24 0.65 -5.95
C ALA A 118 -32.70 1.83 -6.78
N THR A 119 -32.80 1.72 -8.11
CA THR A 119 -32.44 2.81 -9.01
C THR A 119 -33.47 3.94 -8.86
N ASN A 120 -33.06 5.19 -9.14
CA ASN A 120 -33.98 6.32 -9.04
C ASN A 120 -35.22 6.09 -9.94
N PRO A 121 -36.43 5.94 -9.35
CA PRO A 121 -37.64 5.60 -10.11
C PRO A 121 -38.10 6.76 -11.02
N LYS A 122 -37.63 7.98 -10.77
CA LYS A 122 -37.99 9.17 -11.55
C LYS A 122 -37.09 9.37 -12.78
N ALA A 123 -36.05 8.55 -12.95
CA ALA A 123 -35.11 8.68 -14.06
C ALA A 123 -35.73 8.17 -15.37
N LYS A 124 -36.08 9.08 -16.28
CA LYS A 124 -36.68 8.73 -17.59
C LYS A 124 -35.70 8.11 -18.58
N LYS A 125 -34.40 8.38 -18.43
CA LYS A 125 -33.31 7.84 -19.28
C LYS A 125 -32.08 7.52 -18.42
N PRO A 126 -32.11 6.42 -17.66
CA PRO A 126 -30.96 6.04 -16.84
C PRO A 126 -29.77 5.71 -17.74
N LYS A 127 -28.58 6.20 -17.36
CA LYS A 127 -27.30 5.83 -17.98
C LYS A 127 -26.71 4.66 -17.19
N ASN A 128 -25.79 3.92 -17.79
CA ASN A 128 -25.01 2.85 -17.11
C ASN A 128 -25.81 1.60 -16.68
N LEU A 129 -26.83 1.18 -17.43
CA LEU A 129 -27.61 -0.06 -17.12
C LEU A 129 -26.74 -1.32 -17.13
N PHE A 130 -25.76 -1.37 -18.04
CA PHE A 130 -24.84 -2.49 -18.18
C PHE A 130 -23.61 -2.38 -17.27
N ARG A 131 -23.56 -1.35 -16.40
CA ARG A 131 -22.43 -1.16 -15.48
C ARG A 131 -22.75 -1.86 -14.16
N PRO A 132 -21.86 -2.73 -13.66
CA PRO A 132 -22.05 -3.34 -12.36
C PRO A 132 -22.14 -2.28 -11.27
N GLN A 133 -23.09 -2.47 -10.38
CA GLN A 133 -23.35 -1.61 -9.25
C GLN A 133 -22.26 -1.71 -8.18
N ARG A 134 -21.95 -0.60 -7.50
CA ARG A 134 -21.05 -0.62 -6.33
C ARG A 134 -21.70 -1.41 -5.21
N ILE A 135 -20.93 -2.32 -4.61
CA ILE A 135 -21.35 -3.07 -3.43
C ILE A 135 -21.05 -2.20 -2.20
N ALA A 136 -22.07 -1.90 -1.42
CA ALA A 136 -21.96 -1.15 -0.18
C ALA A 136 -22.85 -1.81 0.88
N TYR A 137 -22.33 -1.86 2.10
CA TYR A 137 -22.98 -2.53 3.22
C TYR A 137 -23.28 -1.53 4.35
N LEU A 138 -24.26 -1.84 5.21
CA LEU A 138 -24.59 -0.98 6.35
C LEU A 138 -23.43 -0.93 7.36
N GLU A 139 -22.71 -2.04 7.46
CA GLU A 139 -21.49 -2.27 8.21
C GLU A 139 -20.38 -1.29 7.82
N ASP A 140 -20.31 -0.86 6.56
CA ASP A 140 -19.26 0.06 6.10
C ASP A 140 -19.41 1.44 6.76
N SER A 141 -20.65 1.87 7.02
CA SER A 141 -20.90 3.09 7.80
C SER A 141 -20.42 2.94 9.24
N LEU A 142 -20.67 1.78 9.86
CA LEU A 142 -20.27 1.48 11.24
C LEU A 142 -18.74 1.36 11.38
N ARG A 143 -18.07 0.73 10.40
CA ARG A 143 -16.61 0.67 10.31
C ARG A 143 -16.01 2.07 10.24
N ASN A 144 -16.58 2.94 9.41
CA ASN A 144 -16.09 4.31 9.27
C ASN A 144 -16.21 5.09 10.58
N THR A 145 -17.33 5.00 11.29
CA THR A 145 -17.47 5.65 12.60
C THR A 145 -16.51 5.07 13.63
N PHE A 146 -16.34 3.74 13.67
CA PHE A 146 -15.47 3.07 14.63
C PHE A 146 -13.99 3.47 14.47
N TYR A 147 -13.45 3.44 13.24
CA TYR A 147 -12.03 3.77 13.00
C TYR A 147 -11.74 5.28 13.06
N LYS A 148 -12.75 6.13 12.93
CA LYS A 148 -12.62 7.57 13.22
C LYS A 148 -12.43 7.84 14.71
N ASP A 149 -13.23 7.18 15.54
CA ASP A 149 -13.14 7.31 16.99
C ASP A 149 -11.86 6.64 17.54
N HIS A 150 -11.39 5.58 16.86
CA HIS A 150 -10.21 4.78 17.27
C HIS A 150 -9.12 4.77 16.18
N PRO A 151 -8.43 5.91 15.95
CA PRO A 151 -7.43 6.01 14.89
C PRO A 151 -6.27 5.02 15.07
N TRP A 152 -5.88 4.74 16.32
CA TRP A 152 -4.77 3.84 16.64
C TRP A 152 -5.08 2.35 16.43
N GLU A 153 -6.33 1.98 16.22
CA GLU A 153 -6.68 0.61 15.83
C GLU A 153 -6.21 0.30 14.40
N LEU A 154 -5.97 1.31 13.56
CA LEU A 154 -5.36 1.15 12.23
C LEU A 154 -3.85 0.84 12.32
N ALA A 155 -3.19 1.21 13.42
CA ALA A 155 -1.78 0.90 13.64
C ALA A 155 -1.56 -0.58 14.00
N ARG A 156 -2.62 -1.29 14.43
CA ARG A 156 -2.54 -2.73 14.72
C ARG A 156 -2.48 -3.49 13.39
N PRO A 157 -1.43 -4.30 13.15
CA PRO A 157 -1.31 -5.04 11.91
C PRO A 157 -2.46 -6.05 11.78
N ARG A 158 -3.12 -6.04 10.62
CA ARG A 158 -4.24 -6.93 10.30
C ARG A 158 -3.87 -7.76 9.07
N VAL A 159 -4.00 -9.08 9.19
CA VAL A 159 -3.90 -10.00 8.05
C VAL A 159 -5.20 -9.93 7.25
N ILE A 160 -5.09 -9.66 5.95
CA ILE A 160 -6.23 -9.59 5.01
C ILE A 160 -6.36 -10.89 4.19
N LEU A 161 -5.28 -11.67 4.12
CA LEU A 161 -5.30 -12.98 3.48
C LEU A 161 -6.24 -13.89 4.27
N GLU A 162 -7.33 -14.29 3.62
CA GLU A 162 -8.29 -15.23 4.19
C GLU A 162 -7.71 -16.63 4.17
N LEU A 163 -7.83 -17.36 5.29
CA LEU A 163 -7.41 -18.77 5.38
C LEU A 163 -8.58 -19.72 5.09
N ASP A 164 -9.70 -19.50 5.76
CA ASP A 164 -10.89 -20.37 5.70
C ASP A 164 -12.16 -19.61 5.24
N GLY A 165 -12.04 -18.30 4.98
CA GLY A 165 -13.15 -17.42 4.62
C GLY A 165 -14.15 -17.15 5.76
N LYS A 166 -13.82 -17.50 7.02
CA LYS A 166 -14.72 -17.38 8.18
C LYS A 166 -14.31 -16.28 9.17
N ASP A 167 -13.40 -15.39 8.79
CA ASP A 167 -12.91 -14.32 9.65
C ASP A 167 -13.87 -13.11 9.72
N TYR A 168 -15.00 -13.28 10.41
CA TYR A 168 -15.96 -12.19 10.59
C TYR A 168 -15.50 -11.23 11.71
N GLN A 169 -15.38 -9.95 11.34
CA GLN A 169 -14.89 -8.86 12.18
C GLN A 169 -15.72 -8.67 13.46
N ARG A 170 -15.10 -8.77 14.63
CA ARG A 170 -15.80 -8.99 15.90
C ARG A 170 -16.66 -7.83 16.39
N VAL A 171 -16.20 -6.57 16.29
CA VAL A 171 -16.90 -5.42 16.89
C VAL A 171 -18.12 -4.98 16.08
N VAL A 172 -17.93 -4.72 14.79
CA VAL A 172 -19.02 -4.25 13.90
C VAL A 172 -20.09 -5.33 13.74
N GLN A 173 -19.70 -6.60 13.68
CA GLN A 173 -20.67 -7.70 13.61
C GLN A 173 -21.45 -7.86 14.91
N ARG A 174 -20.80 -7.71 16.08
CA ARG A 174 -21.48 -7.68 17.36
C ARG A 174 -22.48 -6.52 17.44
N GLN A 175 -22.11 -5.34 16.95
CA GLN A 175 -23.02 -4.19 16.91
C GLN A 175 -24.23 -4.46 16.00
N MET A 176 -24.01 -5.00 14.81
CA MET A 176 -25.10 -5.41 13.90
C MET A 176 -25.99 -6.49 14.51
N TRP A 177 -25.40 -7.45 15.23
CA TRP A 177 -26.13 -8.51 15.91
C TRP A 177 -27.08 -7.96 16.99
N LEU A 178 -26.61 -7.02 17.82
CA LEU A 178 -27.44 -6.33 18.82
C LEU A 178 -28.56 -5.51 18.17
N MET A 179 -28.28 -4.89 17.01
CA MET A 179 -29.29 -4.14 16.26
C MET A 179 -30.36 -5.05 15.64
N ASN A 180 -29.98 -6.23 15.15
CA ASN A 180 -30.89 -7.13 14.44
C ASN A 180 -31.72 -7.99 15.41
N ASN A 181 -31.07 -8.57 16.43
CA ASN A 181 -31.71 -9.52 17.34
C ASN A 181 -32.40 -8.81 18.50
N GLU A 182 -31.67 -7.92 19.18
CA GLU A 182 -32.16 -7.19 20.35
C GLU A 182 -32.86 -5.87 19.99
N LYS A 183 -32.88 -5.51 18.70
CA LYS A 183 -33.53 -4.29 18.16
C LYS A 183 -33.07 -3.00 18.85
N MET A 184 -31.83 -2.98 19.33
CA MET A 184 -31.27 -1.80 19.96
C MET A 184 -31.04 -0.68 18.94
N THR A 185 -31.10 0.57 19.40
CA THR A 185 -30.71 1.71 18.57
C THR A 185 -29.21 1.64 18.25
N LYS A 186 -28.81 2.15 17.08
CA LYS A 186 -27.42 2.16 16.61
C LYS A 186 -26.44 2.68 17.67
N ARG A 187 -26.84 3.73 18.42
CA ARG A 187 -26.01 4.35 19.45
C ARG A 187 -25.86 3.46 20.69
N ASN A 188 -26.95 2.91 21.21
CA ASN A 188 -26.88 2.03 22.39
C ASN A 188 -26.08 0.75 22.07
N ALA A 189 -26.33 0.13 20.92
CA ALA A 189 -25.55 -1.01 20.44
C ALA A 189 -24.06 -0.67 20.30
N TYR A 190 -23.73 0.55 19.85
CA TYR A 190 -22.34 1.03 19.78
C TYR A 190 -21.70 1.17 21.17
N ASP A 191 -22.41 1.76 22.13
CA ASP A 191 -21.86 1.99 23.48
C ASP A 191 -21.63 0.67 24.26
N VAL A 192 -22.49 -0.33 24.06
CA VAL A 192 -22.31 -1.68 24.63
C VAL A 192 -21.09 -2.36 24.00
N THR A 193 -21.05 -2.44 22.66
CA THR A 193 -19.94 -3.08 21.95
C THR A 193 -18.60 -2.41 22.19
N ARG A 194 -18.57 -1.08 22.31
CA ARG A 194 -17.35 -0.32 22.65
C ARG A 194 -16.82 -0.68 24.04
N ARG A 195 -17.70 -0.87 25.04
CA ARG A 195 -17.29 -1.28 26.39
C ARG A 195 -16.76 -2.72 26.41
N GLU A 196 -17.45 -3.64 25.73
CA GLU A 196 -16.96 -5.03 25.56
C GLU A 196 -15.58 -5.04 24.90
N PHE A 197 -15.39 -4.21 23.86
CA PHE A 197 -14.13 -4.05 23.16
C PHE A 197 -13.01 -3.53 24.08
N TYR A 198 -13.27 -2.47 24.86
CA TYR A 198 -12.27 -1.93 25.80
C TYR A 198 -11.89 -2.93 26.88
N ARG A 199 -12.84 -3.71 27.39
CA ARG A 199 -12.56 -4.76 28.36
C ARG A 199 -11.57 -5.79 27.78
N ILE A 200 -11.86 -6.33 26.60
CA ILE A 200 -10.97 -7.31 25.94
C ILE A 200 -9.58 -6.70 25.65
N ARG A 201 -9.53 -5.43 25.24
CA ARG A 201 -8.26 -4.73 24.99
C ARG A 201 -7.46 -4.52 26.27
N GLN A 202 -8.11 -4.21 27.38
CA GLN A 202 -7.47 -4.05 28.67
C GLN A 202 -6.92 -5.38 29.17
N GLU A 203 -7.71 -6.45 29.07
CA GLU A 203 -7.29 -7.82 29.40
C GLU A 203 -6.05 -8.22 28.59
N GLU A 204 -6.04 -8.02 27.27
CA GLU A 204 -4.90 -8.33 26.40
C GLU A 204 -3.62 -7.57 26.81
N GLN A 205 -3.74 -6.32 27.27
CA GLN A 205 -2.59 -5.52 27.70
C GLN A 205 -2.08 -5.91 29.09
N ILE A 206 -2.99 -6.26 30.00
CA ILE A 206 -2.63 -6.75 31.33
C ILE A 206 -1.93 -8.10 31.20
N GLU A 207 -2.50 -9.01 30.41
CA GLU A 207 -1.95 -10.35 30.17
C GLU A 207 -0.50 -10.28 29.68
N LYS A 208 -0.21 -9.44 28.67
CA LYS A 208 1.16 -9.29 28.15
C LYS A 208 2.14 -8.75 29.20
N ARG A 209 1.70 -7.85 30.07
CA ARG A 209 2.54 -7.28 31.12
C ARG A 209 2.84 -8.31 32.19
N VAL A 210 1.81 -8.97 32.70
CA VAL A 210 1.91 -10.01 33.72
C VAL A 210 2.78 -11.15 33.20
N ALA A 211 2.59 -11.60 31.96
CA ALA A 211 3.40 -12.67 31.38
C ALA A 211 4.92 -12.34 31.33
N VAL A 212 5.28 -11.08 31.06
CA VAL A 212 6.69 -10.66 31.09
C VAL A 212 7.23 -10.60 32.51
N GLU A 213 6.43 -10.12 33.46
CA GLU A 213 6.80 -10.05 34.88
C GLU A 213 7.00 -11.46 35.47
N GLU A 214 6.06 -12.37 35.23
CA GLU A 214 6.14 -13.77 35.64
C GLU A 214 7.35 -14.47 35.01
N ALA A 215 7.60 -14.27 33.72
CA ALA A 215 8.76 -14.82 33.03
C ALA A 215 10.08 -14.33 33.66
N ARG A 216 10.18 -13.04 33.99
CA ARG A 216 11.36 -12.48 34.67
C ARG A 216 11.51 -13.03 36.08
N HIS A 217 10.40 -13.19 36.80
CA HIS A 217 10.39 -13.74 38.14
C HIS A 217 10.93 -15.18 38.17
N VAL A 218 10.63 -15.99 37.15
CA VAL A 218 11.21 -17.35 37.01
C VAL A 218 12.63 -17.37 36.40
N GLY A 219 13.24 -16.20 36.19
CA GLY A 219 14.62 -16.08 35.70
C GLY A 219 14.77 -16.07 34.18
N ALA A 220 13.70 -15.91 33.41
CA ALA A 220 13.81 -15.71 31.96
C ALA A 220 14.37 -14.31 31.65
N TYR A 221 15.37 -14.27 30.76
CA TYR A 221 15.94 -13.03 30.26
C TYR A 221 15.43 -12.74 28.85
N PHE A 222 15.24 -11.46 28.53
CA PHE A 222 14.84 -11.00 27.21
C PHE A 222 15.99 -10.24 26.57
N GLY A 223 16.06 -10.26 25.24
CA GLY A 223 16.98 -9.41 24.48
C GLY A 223 16.59 -7.92 24.56
N LYS A 224 17.13 -7.13 23.63
CA LYS A 224 16.84 -5.69 23.51
C LYS A 224 15.32 -5.45 23.41
N SER A 225 14.82 -4.49 24.17
CA SER A 225 13.41 -4.12 24.09
C SER A 225 13.10 -3.43 22.76
N ARG A 226 11.81 -3.35 22.40
CA ARG A 226 11.39 -2.59 21.22
C ARG A 226 11.83 -1.12 21.27
N ILE A 227 11.87 -0.53 22.47
CA ILE A 227 12.30 0.87 22.67
C ILE A 227 13.79 1.01 22.41
N ASP A 228 14.61 0.08 22.91
CA ASP A 228 16.07 0.10 22.68
C ASP A 228 16.39 -0.08 21.20
N VAL A 229 15.69 -0.98 20.51
CA VAL A 229 15.83 -1.16 19.06
C VAL A 229 15.41 0.11 18.31
N ALA A 230 14.35 0.79 18.75
CA ALA A 230 13.92 2.05 18.16
C ALA A 230 14.96 3.16 18.33
N HIS A 231 15.49 3.38 19.55
CA HIS A 231 16.55 4.36 19.79
C HIS A 231 17.77 4.10 18.92
N HIS A 232 18.22 2.84 18.80
CA HIS A 232 19.34 2.50 17.92
C HIS A 232 19.09 2.83 16.44
N LEU A 233 17.84 2.73 15.95
CA LEU A 233 17.50 3.12 14.59
C LEU A 233 17.45 4.64 14.44
N GLU A 234 16.94 5.35 15.45
CA GLU A 234 16.90 6.82 15.48
C GLU A 234 18.31 7.42 15.52
N ASP A 235 19.21 6.87 16.34
CA ASP A 235 20.61 7.29 16.42
C ASP A 235 21.29 7.17 15.05
N ARG A 236 21.07 6.05 14.34
CA ARG A 236 21.65 5.83 13.00
C ARG A 236 21.18 6.86 11.99
N GLU A 237 19.89 7.19 12.00
CA GLU A 237 19.36 8.22 11.11
C GLU A 237 19.77 9.63 11.54
N PHE A 238 19.95 9.87 12.83
CA PHE A 238 20.46 11.14 13.35
C PHE A 238 21.91 11.39 12.90
N GLU A 239 22.77 10.38 12.93
CA GLU A 239 24.13 10.50 12.41
C GLU A 239 24.14 10.79 10.89
N ASN A 240 23.27 10.13 10.11
CA ASN A 240 23.10 10.45 8.70
C ASN A 240 22.67 11.91 8.49
N TRP A 241 21.72 12.39 9.31
CA TRP A 241 21.26 13.78 9.27
C TRP A 241 22.35 14.76 9.67
N LYS A 242 23.19 14.44 10.65
CA LYS A 242 24.31 15.29 11.10
C LYS A 242 25.30 15.56 9.97
N VAL A 243 25.66 14.52 9.20
CA VAL A 243 26.55 14.66 8.03
C VAL A 243 25.90 15.54 6.95
N TRP A 244 24.59 15.36 6.70
CA TRP A 244 23.87 16.20 5.75
C TRP A 244 23.79 17.67 6.22
N ALA A 245 23.47 17.88 7.49
CA ALA A 245 23.35 19.21 8.07
C ALA A 245 24.68 19.96 8.03
N GLY A 246 25.80 19.29 8.34
CA GLY A 246 27.15 19.87 8.21
C GLY A 246 27.45 20.36 6.80
N LYS A 247 27.16 19.53 5.78
CA LYS A 247 27.34 19.92 4.38
C LYS A 247 26.43 21.07 3.96
N GLU A 248 25.19 21.09 4.46
CA GLU A 248 24.26 22.17 4.17
C GLU A 248 24.69 23.48 4.87
N THR A 249 25.20 23.43 6.11
CA THR A 249 25.74 24.61 6.79
C THR A 249 26.96 25.16 6.05
N GLU A 250 27.90 24.29 5.64
CA GLU A 250 29.05 24.68 4.81
C GLU A 250 28.60 25.33 3.51
N ARG A 251 27.61 24.74 2.83
CA ARG A 251 27.02 25.29 1.60
C ARG A 251 26.40 26.68 1.83
N GLN A 252 25.65 26.85 2.91
CA GLN A 252 25.00 28.13 3.24
C GLN A 252 26.04 29.19 3.61
N GLU A 253 27.10 28.83 4.34
CA GLU A 253 28.21 29.73 4.65
C GLU A 253 28.99 30.13 3.40
N ALA A 254 29.27 29.19 2.50
CA ALA A 254 29.89 29.50 1.21
C ALA A 254 29.04 30.45 0.37
N LEU A 255 27.71 30.25 0.33
CA LEU A 255 26.79 31.17 -0.33
C LEU A 255 26.82 32.55 0.32
N ARG A 256 26.74 32.64 1.65
CA ARG A 256 26.81 33.91 2.37
C ARG A 256 28.14 34.63 2.11
N ASN A 257 29.26 33.92 2.10
CA ASN A 257 30.56 34.52 1.81
C ASN A 257 30.60 35.05 0.36
N SER A 258 30.06 34.30 -0.60
CA SER A 258 29.95 34.76 -2.00
C SER A 258 29.00 35.96 -2.17
N GLU A 259 27.98 36.11 -1.33
CA GLU A 259 27.10 37.27 -1.32
C GLU A 259 27.77 38.51 -0.71
N VAL A 260 28.66 38.32 0.27
CA VAL A 260 29.40 39.39 0.95
C VAL A 260 30.59 39.88 0.13
N GLU A 261 31.24 39.03 -0.66
CA GLU A 261 32.31 39.41 -1.60
C GLU A 261 31.84 40.32 -2.76
N GLY A 262 30.53 40.61 -2.86
CA GLY A 262 29.94 41.51 -3.85
C GLY A 262 29.97 43.02 -3.53
N PHE A 263 30.73 43.48 -2.53
CA PHE A 263 30.89 44.92 -2.26
C PHE A 263 32.32 45.30 -1.81
N GLY A 264 33.28 45.14 -2.73
CA GLY A 264 34.56 45.84 -2.68
C GLY A 264 35.60 45.28 -1.71
N ALA A 265 36.23 44.17 -2.08
CA ALA A 265 37.58 43.86 -1.62
C ALA A 265 38.39 43.45 -2.84
N GLU A 266 39.37 44.30 -3.18
CA GLU A 266 40.35 44.04 -4.21
C GLU A 266 41.15 42.77 -3.87
N GLU A 267 41.30 41.97 -4.92
CA GLU A 267 42.15 40.82 -5.13
C GLU A 267 43.44 40.79 -4.27
N GLU A 268 43.54 39.84 -3.34
CA GLU A 268 44.81 39.16 -3.05
C GLU A 268 44.54 37.67 -2.87
N ALA A 269 44.93 36.91 -3.89
CA ALA A 269 45.02 35.47 -3.86
C ALA A 269 46.30 35.09 -3.08
N GLU A 270 46.14 34.46 -1.92
CA GLU A 270 47.22 33.69 -1.30
C GLU A 270 46.82 32.22 -1.21
N VAL A 271 47.74 31.40 -1.68
CA VAL A 271 47.59 29.99 -2.01
C VAL A 271 48.03 29.19 -0.81
N ASP A 272 47.14 28.43 -0.17
CA ASP A 272 47.54 27.38 0.77
C ASP A 272 47.01 26.02 0.29
N ALA A 273 47.93 25.31 -0.35
CA ALA A 273 47.82 23.91 -0.68
C ALA A 273 48.41 23.09 0.47
N ASP A 274 47.58 22.66 1.43
CA ASP A 274 47.81 21.39 2.12
C ASP A 274 46.56 20.90 2.88
N ALA A 275 45.96 19.81 2.38
CA ALA A 275 45.13 18.89 3.17
C ALA A 275 44.67 17.72 2.27
N ALA A 276 45.55 16.75 2.07
CA ALA A 276 45.15 15.44 1.56
C ALA A 276 44.22 14.74 2.59
N PRO A 277 43.06 14.21 2.19
CA PRO A 277 42.22 13.44 3.10
C PRO A 277 42.73 11.99 3.24
N ASP A 278 43.13 11.62 4.45
CA ASP A 278 43.39 10.24 4.84
C ASP A 278 42.13 9.38 4.67
N ALA A 279 42.15 8.50 3.68
CA ALA A 279 41.19 7.43 3.47
C ALA A 279 41.62 6.20 4.27
N VAL A 280 41.16 6.07 5.52
CA VAL A 280 41.36 4.83 6.29
C VAL A 280 40.15 4.46 7.14
N VAL A 281 39.04 4.00 6.53
CA VAL A 281 38.18 2.95 7.13
C VAL A 281 37.43 2.20 6.01
N ALA A 282 38.07 1.20 5.42
CA ALA A 282 37.40 0.19 4.60
C ALA A 282 38.13 -1.15 4.70
N ALA A 283 38.15 -1.76 5.91
CA ALA A 283 38.61 -3.14 6.08
C ALA A 283 38.19 -3.73 7.43
N VAL A 284 36.90 -3.94 7.71
CA VAL A 284 36.45 -5.03 8.59
C VAL A 284 35.05 -5.50 8.16
N ALA A 285 35.00 -6.36 7.14
CA ALA A 285 33.87 -7.25 6.90
C ALA A 285 34.28 -8.38 5.94
N GLU A 286 35.09 -9.33 6.41
CA GLU A 286 35.15 -10.67 5.82
C GLU A 286 35.90 -11.64 6.75
N THR A 287 35.21 -12.16 7.76
CA THR A 287 35.55 -13.47 8.34
C THR A 287 34.28 -14.31 8.45
N LYS A 288 34.17 -15.16 7.45
CA LYS A 288 33.38 -16.37 7.35
C LYS A 288 33.67 -17.31 8.55
N VAL A 289 32.63 -17.65 9.31
CA VAL A 289 32.35 -19.00 9.85
C VAL A 289 30.84 -19.17 9.84
#